data_AF-A0A1F2RXJ4-F1
#
_entry.id   AF-A0A1F2RXJ4-F1
#
_cell.length_a   1.000
_cell.length_b   1.000
_cell.length_c   1.000
_cell.angle_alpha   90.00
_cell.angle_beta   90.00
_cell.angle_gamma   90.00
#
_symmetry.space_group_name_H-M   'P 1'
#
loop_
_entity.id
_entity.type
_entity.pdbx_description
1 polymer ?
#
loop_
_entity_poly.entity_id
_entity_poly.type
_entity_poly.pdbx_seq_one_letter_code
_entity_poly.pdbx_strand_id
1 'polypeptide(L)'
;MVRSDLEIEGRILEALSRGKIPVTLVDWNYVSEIEEWQLVIATPLYDSKGAHEAVSRVIKALQQAGIYEDVPILRVSVLSPNDTLVKTLEQEVKVLTEGSIHIVGLDQNKPNHENVYVVIFSPYTGPGGAVPARHIKGLVELRRFLEVSLHIWTTSVDEALHKLARKGNASIPNVQLSKREAKRLGLG
;
A
#
# COMPACT_ATOMS: atom_id res chain seq x y z
N MET A 1 1.80 -2.43 -10.27
CA MET A 1 2.49 -1.34 -9.52
C MET A 1 2.19 -1.49 -8.03
N VAL A 2 2.64 -2.60 -7.43
CA VAL A 2 2.54 -2.91 -5.98
C VAL A 2 3.76 -3.74 -5.57
N ARG A 3 4.21 -4.65 -6.46
CA ARG A 3 5.51 -5.35 -6.32
C ARG A 3 6.70 -4.42 -6.25
N SER A 4 6.74 -3.38 -7.09
CA SER A 4 7.76 -2.33 -7.06
C SER A 4 7.87 -1.74 -5.65
N ASP A 5 6.73 -1.44 -5.04
CA ASP A 5 6.70 -0.57 -3.87
C ASP A 5 7.18 -1.28 -2.60
N LEU A 6 6.88 -2.58 -2.44
CA LEU A 6 7.35 -3.40 -1.31
C LEU A 6 8.85 -3.75 -1.43
N GLU A 7 9.33 -4.07 -2.64
CA GLU A 7 10.75 -4.34 -2.87
C GLU A 7 11.60 -3.06 -2.73
N ILE A 8 11.07 -1.92 -3.17
CA ILE A 8 11.68 -0.60 -2.98
C ILE A 8 11.69 -0.22 -1.49
N GLU A 9 10.60 -0.44 -0.76
CA GLU A 9 10.52 -0.16 0.69
C GLU A 9 11.57 -0.94 1.49
N GLY A 10 11.76 -2.24 1.17
CA GLY A 10 12.82 -3.06 1.76
C GLY A 10 14.23 -2.51 1.47
N ARG A 11 14.51 -2.12 0.23
CA ARG A 11 15.80 -1.51 -0.17
C ARG A 11 16.03 -0.17 0.52
N ILE A 12 14.99 0.64 0.70
CA ILE A 12 15.05 1.91 1.43
C ILE A 12 15.44 1.66 2.88
N LEU A 13 14.73 0.76 3.59
CA LEU A 13 15.02 0.45 4.98
C LEU A 13 16.45 -0.08 5.17
N GLU A 14 16.89 -0.94 4.25
CA GLU A 14 18.26 -1.47 4.26
C GLU A 14 19.29 -0.36 4.03
N ALA A 15 19.04 0.57 3.10
CA ALA A 15 19.91 1.72 2.84
C ALA A 15 20.04 2.64 4.06
N LEU A 16 18.91 2.96 4.71
CA LEU A 16 18.88 3.80 5.91
C LEU A 16 19.58 3.11 7.09
N SER A 17 19.38 1.80 7.24
CA SER A 17 20.06 0.98 8.24
C SER A 17 21.58 0.96 8.03
N ARG A 18 22.05 0.71 6.79
CA ARG A 18 23.48 0.81 6.42
C ARG A 18 24.07 2.19 6.72
N GLY A 19 23.29 3.25 6.45
CA GLY A 19 23.65 4.63 6.76
C GLY A 19 23.65 4.98 8.26
N LYS A 20 23.26 4.04 9.14
CA LYS A 20 23.06 4.24 10.58
C LYS A 20 22.10 5.40 10.87
N ILE A 21 21.07 5.54 10.04
CA ILE A 21 20.05 6.58 10.18
C ILE A 21 18.90 5.99 11.00
N PRO A 22 18.67 6.47 12.24
CA PRO A 22 17.52 6.02 13.01
C PRO A 22 16.24 6.55 12.34
N VAL A 23 15.29 5.66 12.09
CA VAL A 23 13.98 6.01 11.52
C VAL A 23 12.87 5.54 12.45
N THR A 24 11.81 6.33 12.53
CA THR A 24 10.59 5.96 13.27
C THR A 24 9.45 5.60 12.34
N LEU A 25 9.47 6.09 11.10
CA LEU A 25 8.51 5.80 10.05
C LEU A 25 9.19 5.88 8.69
N VAL A 26 8.89 4.93 7.81
CA VAL A 26 9.13 5.02 6.37
C VAL A 26 7.83 4.58 5.71
N ASP A 27 7.21 5.45 4.93
CA ASP A 27 5.94 5.10 4.28
C ASP A 27 5.66 5.95 3.05
N TRP A 28 4.81 5.45 2.16
CA TRP A 28 4.29 6.16 1.01
C TRP A 28 3.02 6.91 1.39
N ASN A 29 3.00 8.22 1.13
CA ASN A 29 1.85 9.09 1.32
C ASN A 29 1.35 9.59 -0.03
N TYR A 30 0.08 9.33 -0.34
CA TYR A 30 -0.56 9.90 -1.52
C TYR A 30 -1.00 11.33 -1.23
N VAL A 31 -0.48 12.28 -1.99
CA VAL A 31 -0.79 13.71 -1.87
C VAL A 31 -1.79 14.07 -2.96
N SER A 32 -3.06 14.22 -2.57
CA SER A 32 -4.18 14.43 -3.49
C SER A 32 -4.05 15.73 -4.31
N GLU A 33 -3.43 16.77 -3.75
CA GLU A 33 -3.25 18.08 -4.39
C GLU A 33 -2.41 18.03 -5.66
N ILE A 34 -1.49 17.06 -5.72
CA ILE A 34 -0.57 16.87 -6.85
C ILE A 34 -0.78 15.52 -7.54
N GLU A 35 -1.74 14.72 -7.07
CA GLU A 35 -2.01 13.35 -7.56
C GLU A 35 -0.76 12.44 -7.59
N GLU A 36 0.15 12.62 -6.63
CA GLU A 36 1.42 11.88 -6.58
C GLU A 36 1.67 11.19 -5.24
N TRP A 37 2.39 10.07 -5.32
CA TRP A 37 2.95 9.38 -4.15
C TRP A 37 4.27 10.01 -3.74
N GLN A 38 4.39 10.33 -2.45
CA GLN A 38 5.62 10.81 -1.82
C GLN A 38 6.09 9.84 -0.74
N LEU A 39 7.39 9.57 -0.72
CA LEU A 39 8.04 8.81 0.32
C LEU A 39 8.29 9.71 1.55
N VAL A 40 7.66 9.38 2.67
CA VAL A 40 7.85 10.05 3.95
C VAL A 40 8.81 9.24 4.80
N ILE A 41 9.88 9.88 5.27
CA ILE A 41 10.86 9.29 6.19
C ILE A 41 10.91 10.15 7.46
N ALA A 42 10.45 9.60 8.57
CA ALA A 42 10.54 10.28 9.87
C ALA A 42 11.80 9.83 10.61
N THR A 43 12.61 10.80 11.07
CA THR A 43 13.87 10.53 11.75
C THR A 43 14.12 11.49 12.92
N PRO A 44 14.53 10.98 14.11
CA PRO A 44 14.96 11.84 15.22
C PRO A 44 16.18 12.73 14.90
N LEU A 45 16.89 12.45 13.80
CA LEU A 45 17.95 13.33 13.30
C LEU A 45 17.42 14.72 12.93
N TYR A 46 16.16 14.81 12.50
CA TYR A 46 15.52 16.08 12.16
C TYR A 46 15.53 17.03 13.36
N ASP A 47 15.14 16.52 14.53
CA ASP A 47 15.06 17.31 15.77
C ASP A 47 16.44 17.55 16.38
N SER A 48 17.33 16.55 16.35
CA SER A 48 18.62 16.58 17.04
C SER A 48 19.76 17.24 16.25
N LYS A 49 19.68 17.25 14.92
CA LYS A 49 20.71 17.79 14.00
C LYS A 49 20.20 18.87 13.06
N GLY A 50 18.88 19.07 13.01
CA GLY A 50 18.23 20.02 12.12
C GLY A 50 17.87 19.42 10.77
N ALA A 51 16.91 20.05 10.10
CA ALA A 51 16.30 19.58 8.86
C ALA A 51 17.33 19.33 7.75
N HIS A 52 18.26 20.27 7.53
CA HIS A 52 19.22 20.18 6.44
C HIS A 52 20.14 18.95 6.57
N GLU A 53 20.67 18.71 7.77
CA GLU A 53 21.56 17.57 8.03
C GLU A 53 20.78 16.24 7.92
N ALA A 54 19.56 16.19 8.43
CA ALA A 54 18.71 15.01 8.34
C ALA A 54 18.39 14.66 6.88
N VAL A 55 17.95 15.64 6.09
CA VAL A 55 17.68 15.48 4.65
C VAL A 55 18.94 15.01 3.93
N SER A 56 20.06 15.71 4.12
CA SER A 56 21.33 15.39 3.46
C SER A 56 21.78 13.94 3.71
N ARG A 57 21.68 13.47 4.97
CA ARG A 57 22.04 12.09 5.32
C ARG A 57 21.13 11.06 4.67
N VAL A 58 19.82 11.28 4.71
CA VAL A 58 18.83 10.39 4.08
C VAL A 58 19.07 10.31 2.59
N ILE A 59 19.17 11.45 1.92
CA ILE A 59 19.41 11.54 0.48
C ILE A 59 20.71 10.80 0.10
N LYS A 60 21.80 11.03 0.85
CA LYS A 60 23.08 10.36 0.60
C LYS A 60 22.98 8.84 0.76
N ALA A 61 22.25 8.36 1.77
CA ALA A 61 22.05 6.92 1.96
C ALA A 61 21.26 6.29 0.80
N LEU A 62 20.20 6.96 0.33
CA LEU A 62 19.41 6.50 -0.81
C LEU A 62 20.21 6.52 -2.12
N GLN A 63 21.04 7.55 -2.34
CA GLN A 63 21.96 7.65 -3.47
C GLN A 63 22.96 6.50 -3.49
N GLN A 64 23.59 6.21 -2.35
CA GLN A 64 24.58 5.13 -2.24
C GLN A 64 23.98 3.74 -2.49
N ALA A 65 22.68 3.58 -2.29
CA ALA A 65 21.95 2.34 -2.55
C ALA A 65 21.37 2.25 -3.98
N GLY A 66 21.61 3.25 -4.83
CA GLY A 66 21.09 3.29 -6.20
C GLY A 66 19.57 3.36 -6.28
N ILE A 67 18.90 3.91 -5.25
CA ILE A 67 17.42 3.98 -5.19
C ILE A 67 16.87 5.13 -6.05
N TYR A 68 17.73 6.02 -6.53
CA TYR A 68 17.35 7.24 -7.25
C TYR A 68 16.63 7.00 -8.57
N GLU A 69 16.88 5.85 -9.22
CA GLU A 69 16.20 5.46 -10.45
C GLU A 69 14.75 5.04 -10.16
N ASP A 70 14.48 4.56 -8.95
CA ASP A 70 13.17 4.08 -8.51
C ASP A 70 12.35 5.15 -7.77
N VAL A 71 13.03 6.06 -7.05
CA VAL A 71 12.41 7.13 -6.25
C VAL A 71 13.12 8.47 -6.49
N PRO A 72 12.53 9.39 -7.28
CA PRO A 72 13.08 10.73 -7.44
C PRO A 72 13.12 11.47 -6.11
N ILE A 73 14.23 12.14 -5.80
CA ILE A 73 14.38 12.89 -4.53
C ILE A 73 13.34 13.98 -4.31
N LEU A 74 12.80 14.55 -5.39
CA LEU A 74 11.70 15.50 -5.32
C LEU A 74 10.44 14.94 -4.66
N ARG A 75 10.36 13.60 -4.50
CA ARG A 75 9.27 12.90 -3.84
C ARG A 75 9.66 12.33 -2.47
N VAL A 76 10.80 12.74 -1.89
CA VAL A 76 11.24 12.30 -0.56
C VAL A 76 11.08 13.43 0.46
N SER A 77 10.17 13.23 1.41
CA SER A 77 9.91 14.14 2.52
C SER A 77 10.52 13.59 3.80
N VAL A 78 11.56 14.27 4.31
CA VAL A 78 12.20 13.91 5.58
C VAL A 78 11.66 14.81 6.68
N LEU A 79 11.04 14.20 7.70
CA LEU A 79 10.28 14.92 8.72
C LEU A 79 10.71 14.54 10.14
N SER A 80 10.32 15.39 11.10
CA SER A 80 10.38 15.08 12.52
C SER A 80 9.39 13.96 12.88
N PRO A 81 9.73 13.04 13.80
CA PRO A 81 8.77 12.11 14.39
C PRO A 81 7.59 12.79 15.10
N ASN A 82 7.71 14.09 15.40
CA ASN A 82 6.68 14.91 16.04
C ASN A 82 5.85 15.73 15.03
N ASP A 83 6.14 15.62 13.73
CA ASP A 83 5.37 16.29 12.69
C ASP A 83 3.92 15.77 12.65
N THR A 84 2.96 16.69 12.45
CA THR A 84 1.53 16.36 12.41
C THR A 84 1.23 15.31 11.36
N LEU A 85 1.82 15.40 10.16
CA LEU A 85 1.65 14.40 9.11
C LEU A 85 2.15 13.05 9.62
N VAL A 86 3.36 12.97 10.17
CA VAL A 86 3.91 11.71 10.72
C VAL A 86 2.99 11.11 11.77
N LYS A 87 2.43 11.91 12.68
CA LYS A 87 1.48 11.43 13.69
C LYS A 87 0.18 10.91 13.09
N THR A 88 -0.39 11.60 12.11
CA THR A 88 -1.57 11.13 11.38
C THR A 88 -1.28 9.81 10.67
N LEU A 89 -0.14 9.74 10.00
CA LEU A 89 0.32 8.55 9.29
C LEU A 89 0.53 7.35 10.24
N GLU A 90 1.14 7.55 11.41
CA GLU A 90 1.26 6.53 12.47
C GLU A 90 -0.11 6.07 12.99
N GLN A 91 -1.08 6.98 13.13
CA GLN A 91 -2.43 6.64 13.56
C GLN A 91 -3.18 5.83 12.49
N GLU A 92 -3.05 6.18 11.21
CA GLU A 92 -3.71 5.45 10.12
C GLU A 92 -3.22 4.01 9.97
N VAL A 93 -2.00 3.68 10.44
CA VAL A 93 -1.47 2.31 10.50
C VAL A 93 -2.05 1.53 11.68
N LYS A 94 -2.31 2.18 12.81
CA LYS A 94 -2.78 1.52 14.04
C LYS A 94 -4.26 1.14 14.00
N VAL A 95 -5.07 1.87 13.23
CA VAL A 95 -6.52 1.63 13.17
C VAL A 95 -6.82 0.57 12.12
N LEU A 96 -7.01 -0.66 12.56
CA LEU A 96 -7.53 -1.75 11.73
C LEU A 96 -9.04 -1.63 11.62
N THR A 97 -9.54 -1.68 10.39
CA THR A 97 -10.97 -1.75 10.10
C THR A 97 -11.28 -3.14 9.58
N GLU A 98 -12.28 -3.79 10.18
CA GLU A 98 -12.77 -5.08 9.73
C GLU A 98 -13.84 -4.89 8.66
N GLY A 99 -13.82 -5.73 7.63
CA GLY A 99 -14.76 -5.68 6.53
C GLY A 99 -14.77 -6.94 5.67
N SER A 100 -15.39 -6.81 4.50
CA SER A 100 -15.46 -7.86 3.48
C SER A 100 -14.80 -7.42 2.19
N ILE A 101 -14.05 -8.33 1.58
CA ILE A 101 -13.58 -8.19 0.20
C ILE A 101 -14.65 -8.77 -0.73
N HIS A 102 -15.15 -7.94 -1.64
CA HIS A 102 -16.10 -8.34 -2.69
C HIS A 102 -15.37 -8.42 -4.02
N ILE A 103 -15.64 -9.49 -4.77
CA ILE A 103 -15.02 -9.76 -6.06
C ILE A 103 -16.14 -9.97 -7.09
N VAL A 104 -16.07 -9.26 -8.20
CA VAL A 104 -16.99 -9.40 -9.33
C VAL A 104 -16.19 -9.63 -10.60
N GLY A 105 -16.53 -10.67 -11.35
CA GLY A 105 -15.96 -10.92 -12.67
C GLY A 105 -16.69 -10.12 -13.75
N LEU A 106 -15.96 -9.26 -14.46
CA LEU A 106 -16.41 -8.59 -15.66
C LEU A 106 -16.07 -9.45 -16.89
N ASP A 107 -16.97 -9.51 -17.85
CA ASP A 107 -16.73 -10.10 -19.18
C ASP A 107 -16.30 -11.59 -19.22
N GLN A 108 -16.71 -12.40 -18.25
CA GLN A 108 -16.37 -13.83 -18.16
C GLN A 108 -16.79 -14.70 -19.37
N ASN A 109 -17.60 -14.16 -20.30
CA ASN A 109 -18.16 -14.86 -21.45
C ASN A 109 -17.56 -14.43 -22.81
N LYS A 110 -16.51 -13.61 -22.85
CA LYS A 110 -15.87 -13.19 -24.11
C LYS A 110 -14.67 -14.10 -24.44
N PRO A 111 -14.74 -14.93 -25.50
CA PRO A 111 -13.75 -15.97 -25.78
C PRO A 111 -12.35 -15.47 -26.19
N ASN A 112 -12.10 -14.16 -26.16
CA ASN A 112 -10.84 -13.54 -26.60
C ASN A 112 -10.41 -12.35 -25.73
N HIS A 113 -11.01 -12.18 -24.54
CA HIS A 113 -10.61 -11.13 -23.60
C HIS A 113 -10.10 -11.75 -22.31
N GLU A 114 -9.02 -11.17 -21.78
CA GLU A 114 -8.53 -11.50 -20.45
C GLU A 114 -9.59 -11.11 -19.42
N ASN A 115 -10.00 -12.06 -18.58
CA ASN A 115 -11.00 -11.82 -17.55
C ASN A 115 -10.57 -10.65 -16.66
N VAL A 116 -11.46 -9.68 -16.46
CA VAL A 116 -11.22 -8.54 -15.58
C VAL A 116 -12.04 -8.74 -14.32
N TYR A 117 -11.42 -8.56 -13.17
CA TYR A 117 -12.05 -8.67 -11.87
C TYR A 117 -12.06 -7.33 -11.18
N VAL A 118 -13.20 -6.97 -10.60
CA VAL A 118 -13.35 -5.80 -9.74
C VAL A 118 -13.31 -6.26 -8.30
N VAL A 119 -12.42 -5.66 -7.51
CA VAL A 119 -12.24 -5.95 -6.09
C VAL A 119 -12.55 -4.70 -5.27
N ILE A 120 -13.38 -4.86 -4.24
CA ILE A 120 -13.85 -3.77 -3.37
C ILE A 120 -13.70 -4.21 -1.93
N PHE A 121 -13.27 -3.32 -1.04
CA PHE A 121 -13.27 -3.55 0.41
C PHE A 121 -14.40 -2.77 1.08
N SER A 122 -15.39 -3.47 1.63
CA SER A 122 -16.49 -2.86 2.37
C SER A 122 -16.25 -3.02 3.88
N PRO A 123 -15.87 -1.97 4.62
CA PRO A 123 -15.76 -2.04 6.07
C PRO A 123 -17.13 -2.26 6.72
N TYR A 124 -17.18 -3.00 7.82
CA TYR A 124 -18.42 -3.23 8.59
C TYR A 124 -18.85 -1.98 9.36
N THR A 125 -17.89 -1.13 9.70
CA THR A 125 -18.09 0.11 10.44
C THR A 125 -17.46 1.28 9.68
N GLY A 126 -18.15 2.41 9.62
CA GLY A 126 -17.67 3.61 8.93
C GLY A 126 -18.80 4.35 8.22
N PRO A 127 -18.54 5.58 7.76
CA PRO A 127 -19.51 6.30 6.93
C PRO A 127 -19.72 5.54 5.62
N GLY A 128 -20.97 5.19 5.31
CA GLY A 128 -21.32 4.62 4.01
C GLY A 128 -20.98 5.59 2.88
N GLY A 129 -20.61 5.07 1.71
CA GLY A 129 -20.19 5.90 0.58
C GLY A 129 -19.78 5.10 -0.65
N ALA A 130 -19.37 5.81 -1.71
CA ALA A 130 -18.76 5.19 -2.87
C ALA A 130 -17.45 4.50 -2.44
N VAL A 131 -17.37 3.20 -2.67
CA VAL A 131 -16.21 2.40 -2.29
C VAL A 131 -15.29 2.31 -3.50
N PRO A 132 -14.01 2.73 -3.39
CA PRO A 132 -13.07 2.60 -4.49
C PRO A 132 -12.91 1.12 -4.88
N ALA A 133 -12.70 0.91 -6.17
CA ALA A 133 -12.69 -0.42 -6.76
C ALA A 133 -11.40 -0.63 -7.53
N ARG A 134 -10.73 -1.76 -7.26
CA ARG A 134 -9.51 -2.15 -7.95
C ARG A 134 -9.81 -3.13 -9.07
N HIS A 135 -9.31 -2.82 -10.27
CA HIS A 135 -9.42 -3.66 -11.44
C HIS A 135 -8.19 -4.55 -11.57
N ILE A 136 -8.39 -5.87 -11.69
CA ILE A 136 -7.32 -6.87 -11.81
C ILE A 136 -7.58 -7.71 -13.04
N LYS A 137 -6.58 -7.85 -13.91
CA LYS A 137 -6.66 -8.65 -15.12
C LYS A 137 -6.06 -10.03 -14.87
N GLY A 138 -6.80 -11.08 -15.22
CA GLY A 138 -6.36 -12.46 -15.10
C GLY A 138 -6.53 -13.06 -13.70
N LEU A 139 -6.87 -14.36 -13.67
CA LEU A 139 -7.13 -15.10 -12.43
C LEU A 139 -5.87 -15.26 -11.57
N VAL A 140 -4.70 -15.38 -12.21
CA VAL A 140 -3.41 -15.51 -11.53
C VAL A 140 -3.07 -14.27 -10.72
N GLU A 141 -3.24 -13.08 -11.31
CA GLU A 141 -3.00 -11.82 -10.59
C GLU A 141 -4.05 -11.57 -9.51
N LEU A 142 -5.31 -11.97 -9.74
CA LEU A 142 -6.34 -11.92 -8.70
C LEU A 142 -5.96 -12.77 -7.49
N ARG A 143 -5.58 -14.04 -7.70
CA ARG A 143 -5.14 -14.93 -6.62
C ARG A 143 -3.96 -14.32 -5.87
N ARG A 144 -2.93 -13.88 -6.60
CA ARG A 144 -1.74 -13.26 -6.00
C ARG A 144 -2.12 -12.04 -5.16
N PHE A 145 -3.01 -11.19 -5.65
CA PHE A 145 -3.46 -10.01 -4.90
C PHE A 145 -4.14 -10.40 -3.58
N LEU A 146 -5.04 -11.39 -3.60
CA LEU A 146 -5.74 -11.85 -2.41
C LEU A 146 -4.78 -12.51 -1.39
N GLU A 147 -3.87 -13.37 -1.84
CA GLU A 147 -2.97 -14.12 -0.95
C GLU A 147 -1.78 -13.29 -0.47
N VAL A 148 -1.15 -12.52 -1.36
CA VAL A 148 0.14 -11.85 -1.08
C VAL A 148 -0.08 -10.40 -0.67
N SER A 149 -0.99 -9.68 -1.32
CA SER A 149 -1.19 -8.24 -1.02
C SER A 149 -2.17 -8.03 0.13
N LEU A 150 -3.24 -8.84 0.20
CA LEU A 150 -4.24 -8.79 1.26
C LEU A 150 -3.98 -9.80 2.40
N HIS A 151 -2.95 -10.65 2.27
CA HIS A 151 -2.58 -11.66 3.26
C HIS A 151 -3.74 -12.60 3.65
N ILE A 152 -4.66 -12.86 2.71
CA ILE A 152 -5.79 -13.75 2.95
C ILE A 152 -5.32 -15.20 2.84
N TRP A 153 -5.75 -16.03 3.80
CA TRP A 153 -5.46 -17.45 3.82
C TRP A 153 -5.88 -18.15 2.52
N THR A 154 -5.01 -19.00 1.99
CA THR A 154 -5.20 -19.73 0.73
C THR A 154 -6.53 -20.48 0.68
N THR A 155 -6.99 -21.05 1.80
CA THR A 155 -8.29 -21.75 1.89
C THR A 155 -9.49 -20.85 1.61
N SER A 156 -9.50 -19.63 2.17
CA SER A 156 -10.55 -18.63 1.91
C SER A 156 -10.49 -18.12 0.48
N VAL A 157 -9.28 -17.98 -0.08
CA VAL A 157 -9.09 -17.61 -1.49
C VAL A 157 -9.62 -18.70 -2.42
N ASP A 158 -9.28 -19.96 -2.17
CA ASP A 158 -9.76 -21.10 -2.97
C ASP A 158 -11.29 -21.17 -3.00
N GLU A 159 -11.92 -21.03 -1.83
CA GLU A 159 -13.38 -21.03 -1.73
C GLU A 159 -14.02 -19.88 -2.51
N ALA A 160 -13.44 -18.67 -2.40
CA ALA A 160 -13.92 -17.50 -3.10
C ALA A 160 -13.75 -17.62 -4.61
N LEU A 161 -12.60 -18.09 -5.10
CA LEU A 161 -12.36 -18.27 -6.54
C LEU A 161 -13.26 -19.36 -7.12
N HIS A 162 -13.56 -20.42 -6.37
CA HIS A 162 -14.52 -21.45 -6.78
C HIS A 162 -15.96 -20.90 -6.87
N LYS A 163 -16.38 -20.06 -5.92
CA LYS A 163 -17.66 -19.34 -5.97
C LYS A 163 -17.71 -18.38 -7.15
N LEU A 164 -16.64 -17.62 -7.38
CA LEU A 164 -16.50 -16.65 -8.45
C LEU A 164 -16.63 -17.29 -9.84
N ALA A 165 -16.04 -18.47 -10.05
CA ALA A 165 -16.14 -19.21 -11.30
C ALA A 165 -17.56 -19.73 -11.58
N ARG A 166 -18.35 -20.00 -10.54
CA ARG A 166 -19.72 -20.54 -10.67
C ARG A 166 -20.79 -19.45 -10.77
N LYS A 167 -20.60 -18.33 -10.06
CA LYS A 167 -21.65 -17.31 -9.86
C LYS A 167 -21.30 -15.95 -10.46
N GLY A 168 -20.07 -15.75 -10.95
CA GLY A 168 -19.58 -14.45 -11.42
C GLY A 168 -19.25 -13.46 -10.30
N ASN A 169 -19.50 -13.80 -9.03
CA ASN A 169 -19.12 -13.00 -7.87
C ASN A 169 -18.74 -13.88 -6.67
N ALA A 170 -17.99 -13.30 -5.73
CA ALA A 170 -17.63 -13.90 -4.45
C ALA A 170 -17.37 -12.82 -3.39
N SER A 171 -17.44 -13.21 -2.12
CA SER A 171 -17.10 -12.35 -0.98
C SER A 171 -16.25 -13.12 0.02
N ILE A 172 -15.26 -12.46 0.59
CA ILE A 172 -14.40 -12.97 1.68
C ILE A 172 -14.63 -12.07 2.90
N PRO A 173 -15.31 -12.54 3.96
CA PRO A 173 -15.58 -11.74 5.15
C PRO A 173 -14.38 -11.68 6.10
N ASN A 174 -14.47 -10.79 7.08
CA ASN A 174 -13.56 -10.66 8.23
C ASN A 174 -12.10 -10.36 7.83
N VAL A 175 -11.95 -9.60 6.74
CA VAL A 175 -10.65 -9.06 6.31
C VAL A 175 -10.39 -7.80 7.12
N GLN A 176 -9.21 -7.72 7.73
CA GLN A 176 -8.78 -6.56 8.47
C GLN A 176 -7.77 -5.78 7.64
N LEU A 177 -8.05 -4.51 7.39
CA LEU A 177 -7.13 -3.59 6.73
C LEU A 177 -7.03 -2.31 7.56
N SER A 178 -5.81 -1.82 7.72
CA SER A 178 -5.63 -0.42 8.11
C SER A 178 -6.12 0.50 6.99
N LYS A 179 -6.49 1.73 7.35
CA LYS A 179 -6.86 2.76 6.36
C LYS A 179 -5.74 2.96 5.33
N ARG A 180 -4.48 2.82 5.74
CA ARG A 180 -3.31 2.90 4.86
C ARG A 180 -3.19 1.73 3.91
N GLU A 181 -3.34 0.51 4.40
CA GLU A 181 -3.31 -0.68 3.55
C GLU A 181 -4.42 -0.61 2.50
N ALA A 182 -5.64 -0.21 2.89
CA ALA A 182 -6.74 -0.02 1.96
C ALA A 182 -6.37 1.00 0.86
N LYS A 183 -5.85 2.18 1.20
CA LYS A 183 -5.38 3.17 0.22
C LYS A 183 -4.28 2.64 -0.70
N ARG A 184 -3.21 2.04 -0.15
CA ARG A 184 -2.09 1.45 -0.92
C ARG A 184 -2.57 0.38 -1.89
N LEU A 185 -3.59 -0.37 -1.49
CA LEU A 185 -4.18 -1.41 -2.31
C LEU A 185 -5.25 -0.89 -3.28
N GLY A 186 -5.57 0.41 -3.29
CA GLY A 186 -6.61 0.99 -4.15
C GLY A 186 -8.03 0.59 -3.73
N LEU A 187 -8.24 0.37 -2.43
CA LEU A 187 -9.46 -0.13 -1.80
C LEU A 187 -10.03 0.82 -0.73
N GLY A 188 -9.44 2.01 -0.53
CA GLY A 188 -9.92 3.00 0.45
C GLY A 188 -9.41 4.42 0.18
#